data_AF-H5Y2M9-F1
#
_entry.id   AF-H5Y2M9-F1
#
_cell.length_a   1.000
_cell.length_b   1.000
_cell.length_c   1.000
_cell.angle_alpha   90.00
_cell.angle_beta   90.00
_cell.angle_gamma   90.00
#
_symmetry.space_group_name_H-M   'P 1'
#
loop_
_entity.id
_entity.type
_entity.pdbx_description
1 polymer ?
#
loop_
_entity_poly.entity_id
_entity_poly.type
_entity_poly.pdbx_seq_one_letter_code
_entity_poly.pdbx_strand_id
1 'polypeptide(L)'
;MGKRKVIGIVSMVLGGLSLIDGIVNNNFEGIPPGILFLLIGLFLIIKKPKTQAQKEERAKAIERQKALVYGKHQAGLPLSEGLGCELEGNLSEDNLTITGGGNTFKLAFSKITDMVIKTDTEIQKSYVSSVGGAIGGAVLFGPLGAMIGGRAKEKKSTTTIHYLIITYLKDGEVSYIGFDVSLNVSRAQNLVKTISSKFRPIGQTINL
;
A
#
# COMPACT_ATOMS: atom_id res chain seq x y z
N MET A 1 -19.33 -26.75 19.19
CA MET A 1 -19.19 -27.27 17.82
C MET A 1 -19.42 -26.13 16.83
N GLY A 2 -18.54 -25.89 15.85
CA GLY A 2 -18.66 -24.72 14.96
C GLY A 2 -19.85 -24.82 13.99
N LYS A 3 -20.54 -23.70 13.68
CA LYS A 3 -21.73 -23.66 12.81
C LYS A 3 -21.57 -24.46 11.50
N ARG A 4 -20.37 -24.43 10.89
CA ARG A 4 -20.04 -25.19 9.68
C ARG A 4 -19.97 -26.71 9.89
N LYS A 5 -19.48 -27.17 11.05
CA LYS A 5 -19.47 -28.59 11.41
C LYS A 5 -20.89 -29.10 11.66
N VAL A 6 -21.77 -28.27 12.25
CA VAL A 6 -23.19 -28.61 12.42
C VAL A 6 -23.87 -28.78 11.06
N ILE A 7 -23.67 -27.84 10.14
CA ILE A 7 -24.20 -27.92 8.77
C ILE A 7 -23.65 -29.15 8.03
N GLY A 8 -22.36 -29.46 8.21
CA GLY A 8 -21.74 -30.65 7.61
C GLY A 8 -22.35 -31.96 8.11
N ILE A 9 -22.59 -32.10 9.41
CA ILE A 9 -23.23 -33.29 9.98
C ILE A 9 -24.68 -33.42 9.49
N VAL A 10 -25.45 -32.34 9.49
CA VAL A 10 -26.84 -32.35 8.99
C VAL A 10 -26.88 -32.77 7.52
N SER A 11 -25.95 -32.29 6.71
CA SER A 11 -25.85 -32.67 5.29
C SER A 11 -25.52 -34.16 5.11
N MET A 12 -24.67 -34.74 5.96
CA MET A 12 -24.37 -36.19 5.90
C MET A 12 -25.57 -37.05 6.28
N VAL A 13 -26.36 -36.64 7.28
CA VAL A 13 -27.57 -37.37 7.69
C VAL A 13 -28.61 -37.38 6.57
N LEU A 14 -28.85 -36.23 5.92
CA LEU A 14 -29.79 -36.13 4.79
C LEU A 14 -29.32 -36.93 3.57
N GLY A 15 -28.02 -36.89 3.25
CA GLY A 15 -27.44 -37.69 2.18
C GLY A 15 -27.53 -39.19 2.44
N GLY A 16 -27.31 -39.62 3.70
CA GLY A 16 -27.44 -41.01 4.13
C GLY A 16 -28.87 -41.54 4.03
N LEU A 17 -29.87 -40.76 4.47
CA LEU A 17 -31.28 -41.13 4.34
C LEU A 17 -31.71 -41.27 2.88
N SER A 18 -31.29 -40.33 2.02
CA SER A 18 -31.59 -40.38 0.58
C SER A 18 -30.98 -41.61 -0.12
N LEU A 19 -29.79 -42.05 0.33
CA LEU A 19 -29.15 -43.26 -0.18
C LEU A 19 -29.84 -44.55 0.29
N ILE A 20 -30.22 -44.62 1.57
CA ILE A 20 -30.95 -45.78 2.12
C ILE A 20 -32.29 -45.92 1.37
N ASP A 21 -33.01 -44.82 1.17
CA ASP A 21 -34.28 -44.82 0.47
C ASP A 21 -34.14 -45.24 -1.00
N GLY A 22 -33.10 -44.74 -1.69
CA GLY A 22 -32.77 -45.13 -3.06
C GLY A 22 -32.40 -46.61 -3.22
N ILE A 23 -31.71 -47.21 -2.23
CA ILE A 23 -31.30 -48.62 -2.24
C ILE A 23 -32.47 -49.55 -1.89
N VAL A 24 -33.23 -49.23 -0.83
CA VAL A 24 -34.32 -50.09 -0.35
C VAL A 24 -35.49 -50.12 -1.32
N ASN A 25 -35.83 -48.96 -1.91
CA ASN A 25 -36.99 -48.84 -2.80
C ASN A 25 -36.64 -48.95 -4.29
N ASN A 26 -35.39 -49.30 -4.65
CA ASN A 26 -34.88 -49.30 -6.03
C ASN A 26 -35.09 -47.97 -6.79
N ASN A 27 -35.19 -46.85 -6.05
CA ASN A 27 -35.40 -45.52 -6.61
C ASN A 27 -34.05 -44.89 -6.98
N PHE A 28 -33.60 -45.20 -8.19
CA PHE A 28 -32.28 -44.77 -8.69
C PHE A 28 -32.11 -43.25 -8.76
N GLU A 29 -33.18 -42.47 -8.83
CA GLU A 29 -33.15 -41.00 -8.84
C GLU A 29 -32.63 -40.38 -7.53
N GLY A 30 -32.77 -41.08 -6.39
CA GLY A 30 -32.33 -40.60 -5.08
C GLY A 30 -30.84 -40.81 -4.78
N ILE A 31 -30.17 -41.67 -5.56
CA ILE A 31 -28.77 -42.06 -5.33
C ILE A 31 -27.78 -40.93 -5.69
N PRO A 32 -27.85 -40.28 -6.88
CA PRO A 32 -26.96 -39.19 -7.24
C PRO A 32 -26.97 -37.99 -6.26
N PRO A 33 -28.11 -37.46 -5.80
CA PRO A 33 -28.13 -36.36 -4.85
C PRO A 33 -27.61 -36.79 -3.46
N GLY A 34 -27.87 -38.03 -3.02
CA GLY A 34 -27.37 -38.54 -1.75
C GLY A 34 -25.84 -38.59 -1.66
N ILE A 35 -25.17 -39.01 -2.75
CA ILE A 35 -23.70 -39.00 -2.84
C ILE A 35 -23.15 -37.56 -2.78
N LEU A 36 -23.80 -36.61 -3.47
CA LEU A 36 -23.38 -35.20 -3.49
C LEU A 36 -23.43 -34.58 -2.09
N PHE A 37 -24.50 -34.82 -1.33
CA PHE A 37 -24.65 -34.30 0.04
C PHE A 37 -23.61 -34.89 1.01
N LEU A 38 -23.25 -36.17 0.85
CA LEU A 38 -22.17 -36.79 1.64
C LEU A 38 -20.80 -36.15 1.35
N LEU A 39 -20.48 -35.90 0.08
CA LEU A 39 -19.21 -35.26 -0.31
C LEU A 39 -19.11 -33.82 0.23
N ILE A 40 -20.19 -33.04 0.14
CA ILE A 40 -20.25 -31.69 0.69
C ILE A 40 -20.12 -31.71 2.21
N GLY A 41 -20.84 -32.61 2.88
CA GLY A 41 -20.76 -32.78 4.34
C GLY A 41 -19.35 -33.11 4.82
N LEU A 42 -18.69 -34.05 4.15
CA LEU A 42 -17.32 -34.45 4.45
C LEU A 42 -16.33 -33.28 4.26
N PHE A 43 -16.45 -32.53 3.15
CA PHE A 43 -15.61 -31.38 2.87
C PHE A 43 -15.74 -30.26 3.93
N LEU A 44 -16.95 -30.02 4.43
CA LEU A 44 -17.21 -29.01 5.47
C LEU A 44 -16.66 -29.39 6.85
N ILE A 45 -16.57 -30.70 7.14
CA ILE A 45 -16.01 -31.22 8.40
C ILE A 45 -14.47 -31.19 8.37
N ILE A 46 -13.87 -31.53 7.23
CA ILE A 46 -12.41 -31.62 7.06
C ILE A 46 -11.74 -30.23 7.07
N LYS A 47 -12.41 -29.17 6.56
CA LYS A 47 -11.87 -27.81 6.58
C LYS A 47 -11.69 -27.31 8.02
N LYS A 48 -10.46 -27.41 8.54
CA LYS A 48 -10.08 -26.84 9.84
C LYS A 48 -10.34 -25.32 9.84
N PRO A 49 -10.99 -24.77 10.88
CA PRO A 49 -11.04 -23.33 11.05
C PRO A 49 -9.62 -22.80 11.25
N LYS A 50 -9.28 -21.70 10.58
CA LYS A 50 -8.00 -21.02 10.78
C LYS A 50 -7.88 -20.62 12.25
N THR A 51 -6.76 -20.99 12.87
CA THR A 51 -6.40 -20.63 14.25
C THR A 51 -6.31 -19.11 14.42
N GLN A 52 -6.49 -18.61 15.64
CA GLN A 52 -6.36 -17.17 15.94
C GLN A 52 -5.00 -16.63 15.51
N ALA A 53 -3.91 -17.36 15.78
CA ALA A 53 -2.57 -17.02 15.31
C ALA A 53 -2.49 -16.83 13.77
N GLN A 54 -3.12 -17.70 12.99
CA GLN A 54 -3.14 -17.58 11.52
C GLN A 54 -3.99 -16.40 11.03
N LYS A 55 -4.99 -15.97 11.80
CA LYS A 55 -5.79 -14.78 11.47
C LYS A 55 -5.01 -13.50 11.79
N GLU A 56 -4.32 -13.46 12.92
CA GLU A 56 -3.46 -12.33 13.30
C GLU A 56 -2.27 -12.17 12.37
N GLU A 57 -1.60 -13.26 12.01
CA GLU A 57 -0.48 -13.23 11.05
C GLU A 57 -0.93 -12.72 9.68
N ARG A 58 -2.09 -13.19 9.19
CA ARG A 58 -2.68 -12.66 7.96
C ARG A 58 -3.11 -11.21 8.08
N ALA A 59 -3.66 -10.79 9.22
CA ALA A 59 -4.03 -9.39 9.44
C ALA A 59 -2.81 -8.48 9.41
N LYS A 60 -1.73 -8.87 10.11
CA LYS A 60 -0.42 -8.18 10.07
C LYS A 60 0.18 -8.15 8.67
N ALA A 61 0.11 -9.26 7.93
CA ALA A 61 0.59 -9.32 6.54
C ALA A 61 -0.21 -8.39 5.62
N ILE A 62 -1.54 -8.31 5.80
CA ILE A 62 -2.42 -7.41 5.04
C ILE A 62 -2.16 -5.95 5.42
N GLU A 63 -1.92 -5.64 6.69
CA GLU A 63 -1.54 -4.29 7.12
C GLU A 63 -0.18 -3.86 6.56
N ARG A 64 0.84 -4.74 6.60
CA ARG A 64 2.13 -4.51 5.94
C ARG A 64 1.96 -4.29 4.44
N GLN A 65 1.13 -5.09 3.77
CA GLN A 65 0.80 -4.91 2.35
C GLN A 65 0.07 -3.59 2.04
N LYS A 66 -0.64 -3.00 3.01
CA LYS A 66 -1.26 -1.67 2.87
C LYS A 66 -0.26 -0.53 3.09
N ALA A 67 0.82 -0.76 3.85
CA ALA A 67 1.85 0.23 4.16
C ALA A 67 2.99 0.30 3.12
N LEU A 68 3.14 -0.75 2.30
CA LEU A 68 4.20 -0.84 1.30
C LEU A 68 3.83 -0.10 0.01
N VAL A 69 4.68 0.85 -0.39
CA VAL A 69 4.58 1.62 -1.64
C VAL A 69 5.78 1.28 -2.52
N TYR A 70 5.53 1.03 -3.80
CA TYR A 70 6.61 0.88 -4.79
C TYR A 70 6.73 2.15 -5.62
N GLY A 71 7.93 2.64 -5.79
CA GLY A 71 8.24 3.81 -6.61
C GLY A 71 9.62 3.70 -7.27
N LYS A 72 9.86 4.48 -8.32
CA LYS A 72 11.19 4.57 -8.94
C LYS A 72 11.94 5.76 -8.36
N HIS A 73 13.13 5.54 -7.81
CA HIS A 73 13.99 6.61 -7.30
C HIS A 73 14.25 7.66 -8.40
N GLN A 74 14.19 8.94 -8.04
CA GLN A 74 14.51 10.05 -8.95
C GLN A 74 15.65 10.91 -8.41
N ALA A 75 15.64 11.20 -7.10
CA ALA A 75 16.64 12.06 -6.49
C ALA A 75 16.70 11.87 -4.96
N GLY A 76 17.81 12.29 -4.36
CA GLY A 76 17.96 12.46 -2.91
C GLY A 76 18.70 11.34 -2.18
N LEU A 77 18.79 10.15 -2.79
CA LEU A 77 19.54 9.02 -2.24
C LEU A 77 20.72 8.67 -3.15
N PRO A 78 21.77 8.01 -2.63
CA PRO A 78 22.88 7.47 -3.42
C PRO A 78 22.44 6.21 -4.20
N LEU A 79 21.39 6.35 -5.00
CA LEU A 79 20.77 5.33 -5.83
C LEU A 79 20.68 5.84 -7.27
N SER A 80 20.73 4.93 -8.25
CA SER A 80 20.53 5.29 -9.66
C SER A 80 19.13 5.87 -9.89
N GLU A 81 19.02 6.83 -10.80
CA GLU A 81 17.72 7.31 -11.28
C GLU A 81 16.95 6.17 -11.96
N GLY A 82 15.63 6.10 -11.72
CA GLY A 82 14.75 5.08 -12.28
C GLY A 82 14.77 3.73 -11.55
N LEU A 83 15.68 3.54 -10.58
CA LEU A 83 15.78 2.30 -9.81
C LEU A 83 14.49 2.03 -9.02
N GLY A 84 13.98 0.79 -9.08
CA GLY A 84 12.83 0.38 -8.27
C GLY A 84 13.15 0.39 -6.77
N CYS A 85 12.28 1.02 -5.99
CA CYS A 85 12.40 1.12 -4.54
C CYS A 85 11.09 0.75 -3.86
N GLU A 86 11.23 0.15 -2.68
CA GLU A 86 10.17 -0.13 -1.74
C GLU A 86 10.20 0.91 -0.63
N LEU A 87 9.05 1.48 -0.31
CA LEU A 87 8.86 2.44 0.77
C LEU A 87 7.87 1.86 1.78
N GLU A 88 8.28 1.75 3.04
CA GLU A 88 7.46 1.22 4.13
C GLU A 88 7.46 2.19 5.32
N GLY A 89 6.27 2.65 5.70
CA GLY A 89 6.09 3.44 6.91
C GLY A 89 6.03 2.56 8.16
N ASN A 90 7.11 2.49 8.93
CA ASN A 90 7.18 1.74 10.18
C ASN A 90 6.67 2.57 11.35
N LEU A 91 5.35 2.46 11.64
CA LEU A 91 4.71 3.22 12.72
C LEU A 91 5.17 2.84 14.14
N SER A 92 5.73 1.64 14.31
CA SER A 92 6.28 1.19 15.61
C SER A 92 7.69 1.72 15.86
N GLU A 93 8.47 1.96 14.79
CA GLU A 93 9.84 2.48 14.88
C GLU A 93 9.92 3.99 14.53
N ASP A 94 8.76 4.63 14.31
CA ASP A 94 8.60 6.03 13.86
C ASP A 94 9.58 6.44 12.75
N ASN A 95 9.71 5.57 11.74
CA ASN A 95 10.56 5.83 10.59
C ASN A 95 9.93 5.36 9.28
N LEU A 96 10.38 5.99 8.19
CA LEU A 96 10.19 5.53 6.83
C LEU A 96 11.40 4.72 6.41
N THR A 97 11.19 3.47 6.02
CA THR A 97 12.23 2.61 5.47
C THR A 97 12.13 2.60 3.95
N ILE A 98 13.26 2.80 3.28
CA ILE A 98 13.39 2.82 1.83
C ILE A 98 14.41 1.75 1.43
N THR A 99 14.01 0.78 0.61
CA THR A 99 14.89 -0.30 0.16
C THR A 99 15.03 -0.26 -1.36
N GLY A 100 16.26 -0.28 -1.87
CA GLY A 100 16.54 -0.23 -3.31
C GLY A 100 18.00 -0.55 -3.61
N GLY A 101 18.25 -1.35 -4.66
CA GLY A 101 19.62 -1.66 -5.12
C GLY A 101 20.49 -2.36 -4.07
N GLY A 102 19.88 -3.16 -3.19
CA GLY A 102 20.57 -3.83 -2.08
C GLY A 102 20.85 -2.94 -0.87
N ASN A 103 20.50 -1.65 -0.92
CA ASN A 103 20.65 -0.71 0.19
C ASN A 103 19.33 -0.51 0.93
N THR A 104 19.41 -0.24 2.23
CA THR A 104 18.29 0.15 3.08
C THR A 104 18.58 1.49 3.75
N PHE A 105 17.68 2.45 3.58
CA PHE A 105 17.75 3.77 4.19
C PHE A 105 16.59 3.92 5.18
N LYS A 106 16.87 4.46 6.37
CA LYS A 106 15.85 4.76 7.38
C LYS A 106 15.79 6.26 7.62
N LEU A 107 14.60 6.86 7.46
CA LEU A 107 14.34 8.27 7.71
C LEU A 107 13.35 8.40 8.87
N ALA A 108 13.80 8.92 10.00
CA ALA A 108 12.93 9.17 11.15
C ALA A 108 11.82 10.17 10.80
N PHE A 109 10.59 9.91 11.24
CA PHE A 109 9.46 10.81 10.98
C PHE A 109 9.67 12.21 11.57
N SER A 110 10.41 12.32 12.67
CA SER A 110 10.78 13.60 13.29
C SER A 110 11.67 14.48 12.42
N LYS A 111 12.37 13.91 11.43
CA LYS A 111 13.18 14.67 10.47
C LYS A 111 12.36 15.11 9.26
N ILE A 112 11.20 14.51 9.01
CA ILE A 112 10.35 14.85 7.87
C ILE A 112 9.64 16.17 8.18
N THR A 113 9.87 17.17 7.34
CA THR A 113 9.21 18.48 7.44
C THR A 113 7.98 18.56 6.54
N ASP A 114 7.97 17.82 5.43
CA ASP A 114 6.82 17.73 4.53
C ASP A 114 6.85 16.43 3.70
N MET A 115 5.67 15.96 3.30
CA MET A 115 5.52 14.83 2.39
C MET A 115 4.32 15.06 1.47
N VAL A 116 4.56 15.18 0.17
CA VAL A 116 3.53 15.54 -0.80
C VAL A 116 3.61 14.69 -2.06
N ILE A 117 2.46 14.52 -2.71
CA ILE A 117 2.39 13.95 -4.07
C ILE A 117 2.05 15.08 -5.02
N LYS A 118 2.89 15.26 -6.04
CA LYS A 118 2.73 16.29 -7.07
C LYS A 118 2.96 15.69 -8.44
N THR A 119 2.25 16.18 -9.43
CA THR A 119 2.49 15.82 -10.83
C THR A 119 3.65 16.60 -11.41
N ASP A 120 4.23 16.10 -12.50
CA ASP A 120 5.19 16.85 -13.31
C ASP A 120 4.65 18.23 -13.71
N THR A 121 3.38 18.31 -14.11
CA THR A 121 2.76 19.60 -14.47
C THR A 121 2.58 20.55 -13.28
N GLU A 122 2.25 20.04 -12.09
CA GLU A 122 2.14 20.85 -10.88
C GLU A 122 3.51 21.38 -10.45
N ILE A 123 4.54 20.54 -10.52
CA ILE A 123 5.93 20.93 -10.18
C ILE A 123 6.42 22.01 -11.16
N GLN A 124 6.17 21.85 -12.46
CA GLN A 124 6.49 22.86 -13.47
C GLN A 124 5.74 24.17 -13.23
N LYS A 125 4.43 24.11 -12.97
CA LYS A 125 3.62 25.31 -12.67
C LYS A 125 4.10 26.02 -11.41
N SER A 126 4.37 25.29 -10.33
CA SER A 126 4.90 25.88 -9.10
C SER A 126 6.30 26.49 -9.31
N TYR A 127 7.12 25.95 -10.21
CA TYR A 127 8.41 26.54 -10.57
C TYR A 127 8.26 27.88 -11.30
N VAL A 128 7.36 27.97 -12.29
CA VAL A 128 7.17 29.19 -13.09
C VAL A 128 6.36 30.28 -12.37
N SER A 129 5.52 29.91 -11.38
CA SER A 129 4.74 30.87 -10.58
C SER A 129 5.47 31.41 -9.35
N SER A 130 6.59 30.81 -8.94
CA SER A 130 7.33 31.17 -7.71
C SER A 130 8.48 32.18 -7.94
N VAL A 131 8.63 32.72 -9.16
CA VAL A 131 9.65 33.75 -9.43
C VAL A 131 9.30 35.11 -8.77
N GLY A 132 8.10 35.28 -8.20
CA GLY A 132 7.58 36.59 -7.77
C GLY A 132 7.01 36.73 -6.35
N GLY A 133 7.27 35.84 -5.39
CA GLY A 133 6.78 36.12 -4.02
C GLY A 133 6.94 34.99 -3.02
N ALA A 134 7.68 35.29 -1.95
CA ALA A 134 7.94 34.41 -0.82
C ALA A 134 6.65 33.93 -0.13
N ILE A 135 6.60 32.63 0.20
CA ILE A 135 6.29 32.02 1.51
C ILE A 135 6.15 30.50 1.26
N GLY A 136 7.14 29.72 1.71
CA GLY A 136 7.10 28.25 1.70
C GLY A 136 8.04 27.51 0.74
N GLY A 137 9.33 27.87 0.68
CA GLY A 137 10.41 27.01 0.15
C GLY A 137 11.05 27.47 -1.16
N ALA A 138 11.82 28.55 -1.11
CA ALA A 138 12.60 29.05 -2.25
C ALA A 138 13.53 27.94 -2.83
N VAL A 139 13.56 27.77 -4.16
CA VAL A 139 14.43 26.84 -4.95
C VAL A 139 13.92 25.38 -5.11
N LEU A 140 12.79 25.24 -5.81
CA LEU A 140 11.65 24.36 -5.54
C LEU A 140 11.78 22.86 -5.19
N PHE A 141 12.79 22.08 -5.59
CA PHE A 141 12.98 20.68 -5.13
C PHE A 141 14.44 20.19 -5.36
N GLY A 142 15.40 21.12 -5.39
CA GLY A 142 16.79 20.80 -5.73
C GLY A 142 16.93 20.03 -7.07
N PRO A 143 17.69 18.91 -7.11
CA PRO A 143 17.87 18.10 -8.32
C PRO A 143 16.57 17.60 -8.97
N LEU A 144 15.54 17.30 -8.17
CA LEU A 144 14.25 16.84 -8.69
C LEU A 144 13.54 17.94 -9.49
N GLY A 145 13.59 19.18 -8.99
CA GLY A 145 13.04 20.35 -9.66
C GLY A 145 13.78 20.65 -10.96
N ALA A 146 15.11 20.55 -10.96
CA ALA A 146 15.94 20.71 -12.17
C ALA A 146 15.65 19.64 -13.23
N MET A 147 15.51 18.37 -12.82
CA MET A 147 15.17 17.26 -13.71
C MET A 147 13.80 17.46 -14.38
N ILE A 148 12.79 17.87 -13.60
CA ILE A 148 11.43 18.06 -14.12
C ILE A 148 11.31 19.35 -14.94
N GLY A 149 11.98 20.42 -14.53
CA GLY A 149 12.08 21.68 -15.26
C GLY A 149 12.81 21.53 -16.60
N GLY A 150 13.87 20.72 -16.66
CA GLY A 150 14.56 20.38 -17.91
C GLY A 150 13.65 19.61 -18.89
N ARG A 151 12.84 18.68 -18.38
CA ARG A 151 11.86 17.92 -19.17
C ARG A 151 10.71 18.76 -19.73
N ALA A 152 10.48 19.98 -19.19
CA ALA A 152 9.43 20.88 -19.69
C ALA A 152 9.64 21.28 -21.16
N LYS A 153 10.89 21.26 -21.64
CA LYS A 153 11.23 21.59 -23.03
C LYS A 153 10.94 20.46 -24.03
N GLU A 154 10.71 19.22 -23.56
CA GLU A 154 10.64 18.02 -24.41
C GLU A 154 9.22 17.42 -24.57
N LYS A 155 8.24 17.73 -23.72
CA LYS A 155 6.96 17.00 -23.74
C LYS A 155 5.92 17.55 -24.73
N LYS A 156 5.81 16.85 -25.87
CA LYS A 156 4.57 16.62 -26.64
C LYS A 156 3.73 15.43 -26.10
N SER A 157 4.04 14.90 -24.91
CA SER A 157 3.46 13.63 -24.41
C SER A 157 2.40 13.83 -23.31
N THR A 158 1.24 13.22 -23.49
CA THR A 158 0.01 13.31 -22.68
C THR A 158 0.09 12.60 -21.31
N THR A 159 1.20 11.94 -20.98
CA THR A 159 1.31 11.13 -19.76
C THR A 159 1.69 11.98 -18.54
N THR A 160 0.74 12.20 -17.64
CA THR A 160 0.95 12.82 -16.31
C THR A 160 1.72 11.86 -15.40
N ILE A 161 2.86 12.31 -14.88
CA ILE A 161 3.69 11.51 -13.96
C ILE A 161 3.46 12.01 -12.55
N HIS A 162 3.24 11.11 -11.59
CA HIS A 162 3.06 11.43 -10.17
C HIS A 162 4.35 11.18 -9.38
N TYR A 163 4.83 12.22 -8.71
CA TYR A 163 6.01 12.16 -7.84
C TYR A 163 5.62 12.25 -6.37
N LEU A 164 6.11 11.31 -5.56
CA LEU A 164 6.16 11.44 -4.11
C LEU A 164 7.44 12.17 -3.74
N ILE A 165 7.28 13.28 -3.02
CA ILE A 165 8.36 14.16 -2.59
C ILE A 165 8.36 14.19 -1.07
N ILE A 166 9.53 13.93 -0.49
CA ILE A 166 9.74 13.90 0.95
C ILE A 166 10.79 14.95 1.28
N THR A 167 10.38 15.97 2.02
CA THR A 167 11.26 17.03 2.52
C THR A 167 11.67 16.69 3.95
N TYR A 168 12.97 16.77 4.24
CA TYR A 168 13.48 16.41 5.56
C TYR A 168 14.71 17.24 5.94
N LEU A 169 15.00 17.29 7.24
CA LEU A 169 16.20 17.92 7.77
C LEU A 169 17.35 16.91 7.85
N LYS A 170 18.45 17.26 7.19
CA LYS A 170 19.74 16.57 7.27
C LYS A 170 20.75 17.54 7.85
N ASP A 171 21.22 17.27 9.06
CA ASP A 171 22.24 18.08 9.74
C ASP A 171 21.90 19.58 9.83
N GLY A 172 20.60 19.90 9.96
CA GLY A 172 20.08 21.27 10.03
C GLY A 172 19.73 21.89 8.67
N GLU A 173 20.08 21.24 7.57
CA GLU A 173 19.77 21.70 6.21
C GLU A 173 18.56 20.97 5.62
N VAL A 174 17.79 21.67 4.79
CA VAL A 174 16.65 21.09 4.08
C VAL A 174 17.15 20.23 2.92
N SER A 175 16.72 18.97 2.89
CA SER A 175 17.01 17.99 1.85
C SER A 175 15.72 17.33 1.34
N TYR A 176 15.79 16.73 0.15
CA TYR A 176 14.64 16.14 -0.53
C TYR A 176 14.93 14.74 -1.04
N ILE A 177 13.92 13.86 -0.99
CA ILE A 177 13.90 12.56 -1.68
C ILE A 177 12.70 12.52 -2.61
N GLY A 178 12.91 12.07 -3.85
CA GLY A 178 11.86 11.99 -4.87
C GLY A 178 11.71 10.60 -5.47
N PHE A 179 10.46 10.16 -5.62
CA PHE A 179 10.11 8.91 -6.28
C PHE A 179 8.99 9.11 -7.30
N ASP A 180 9.09 8.49 -8.48
CA ASP A 180 7.94 8.30 -9.37
C ASP A 180 7.05 7.18 -8.81
N VAL A 181 5.83 7.52 -8.44
CA VAL A 181 4.83 6.63 -7.85
C VAL A 181 3.60 6.48 -8.75
N SER A 182 3.72 6.76 -10.06
CA SER A 182 2.60 6.75 -11.01
C SER A 182 1.83 5.41 -11.02
N LEU A 183 2.51 4.30 -10.74
CA LEU A 183 1.90 2.97 -10.67
C LEU A 183 1.21 2.67 -9.31
N ASN A 184 1.43 3.50 -8.28
CA ASN A 184 0.99 3.23 -6.91
C ASN A 184 0.43 4.48 -6.18
N VAL A 185 -0.15 5.43 -6.92
CA VAL A 185 -0.60 6.73 -6.38
C VAL A 185 -1.50 6.58 -5.14
N SER A 186 -2.51 5.71 -5.18
CA SER A 186 -3.42 5.53 -4.03
C SER A 186 -2.71 4.98 -2.79
N ARG A 187 -1.72 4.09 -2.97
CA ARG A 187 -0.92 3.58 -1.84
C ARG A 187 0.00 4.67 -1.30
N ALA A 188 0.65 5.43 -2.19
CA ALA A 188 1.46 6.58 -1.81
C ALA A 188 0.63 7.61 -1.03
N GLN A 189 -0.60 7.92 -1.46
CA GLN A 189 -1.50 8.82 -0.74
C GLN A 189 -1.84 8.30 0.66
N ASN A 190 -2.08 6.99 0.80
CA ASN A 190 -2.31 6.40 2.11
C ASN A 190 -1.06 6.48 2.99
N LEU A 191 0.12 6.20 2.45
CA LEU A 191 1.39 6.36 3.16
C LEU A 191 1.56 7.80 3.66
N VAL A 192 1.37 8.80 2.79
CA VAL A 192 1.41 10.22 3.17
C VAL A 192 0.44 10.49 4.31
N LYS A 193 -0.85 10.14 4.18
CA LYS A 193 -1.85 10.35 5.23
C LYS A 193 -1.45 9.69 6.56
N THR A 194 -0.96 8.45 6.50
CA THR A 194 -0.54 7.69 7.68
C THR A 194 0.61 8.38 8.39
N ILE A 195 1.64 8.82 7.66
CA ILE A 195 2.79 9.51 8.26
C ILE A 195 2.41 10.93 8.71
N SER A 196 1.63 11.67 7.92
CA SER A 196 1.12 13.02 8.24
C SER A 196 0.25 13.08 9.48
N SER A 197 -0.46 12.00 9.83
CA SER A 197 -1.20 11.96 11.09
C SER A 197 -0.28 11.92 12.33
N LYS A 198 1.00 11.56 12.15
CA LYS A 198 2.00 11.48 13.22
C LYS A 198 2.84 12.75 13.36
N PHE A 199 3.13 13.44 12.26
CA PHE A 199 3.76 14.76 12.32
C PHE A 199 2.66 15.84 12.39
N ARG A 200 2.50 16.50 13.54
CA ARG A 200 1.75 17.77 13.55
C ARG A 200 2.55 18.73 12.66
N PRO A 201 1.96 19.36 11.62
CA PRO A 201 2.63 20.48 10.99
C PRO A 201 2.94 21.45 12.13
N ILE A 202 4.21 21.84 12.25
CA ILE A 202 4.58 22.98 13.07
C ILE A 202 3.92 24.15 12.35
N GLY A 203 2.64 24.38 12.66
CA GLY A 203 1.92 25.57 12.23
C GLY A 203 2.72 26.72 12.79
N GLN A 204 3.46 27.40 11.91
CA GLN A 204 3.99 28.70 12.27
C GLN A 204 2.77 29.59 12.43
N THR A 205 2.41 29.87 13.68
CA THR A 205 1.61 31.04 14.02
C THR A 205 2.46 32.23 13.61
N ILE A 206 2.23 32.75 12.41
CA ILE A 206 2.69 34.08 12.04
C ILE A 206 1.72 35.02 12.74
N ASN A 207 2.14 35.58 13.87
CA ASN A 207 1.51 36.79 14.38
C ASN A 207 1.83 37.90 13.36
N LEU A 208 0.80 38.41 12.69
CA LEU A 208 0.87 39.64 11.91
C LEU A 208 0.97 40.84 12.85
#